data_AF-A0A520BWH7-F1
#
_entry.id   AF-A0A520BWH7-F1
#
_cell.length_a   1.000
_cell.length_b   1.000
_cell.length_c   1.000
_cell.angle_alpha   90.00
_cell.angle_beta   90.00
_cell.angle_gamma   90.00
#
_symmetry.space_group_name_H-M   'P 1'
#
loop_
_entity.id
_entity.type
_entity.pdbx_description
1 polymer ?
#
loop_
_entity_poly.entity_id
_entity_poly.type
_entity_poly.pdbx_seq_one_letter_code
_entity_poly.pdbx_strand_id
1 'polypeptide(L)'
;MPRASSACSAALRATCSSARWPSAPATGTDMSAAIFPKLAGLSAERSISAAYSTRVHRAVSGRRSAMAERLFPVWRFQLRYNFLRVADVAALRGFFRARQGALDPFYFRDETNHAVIAQTVGLGAPGLRTFPLVYNEGGAVDRVGAVDTTGAAPIALVNGSPVAATFGRDTLTLDADAGTGATVAWTGSFFYHVAFADDSLDLKRLMYQLASVDGLSIETVNQFS
;
A
#
# COMPACT_ATOMS: atom_id res chain seq x y z
N MET A 1 67.81 44.30 38.84
CA MET A 1 68.15 43.84 37.48
C MET A 1 68.27 42.32 37.48
N PRO A 2 67.37 41.63 36.78
CA PRO A 2 67.82 40.43 36.04
C PRO A 2 67.22 40.35 34.63
N ARG A 3 68.01 39.73 33.74
CA ARG A 3 67.72 39.42 32.33
C ARG A 3 66.63 38.34 32.22
N ALA A 4 65.71 38.50 31.27
CA ALA A 4 64.79 37.44 30.84
C ALA A 4 65.27 36.88 29.49
N SER A 5 65.54 35.57 29.46
CA SER A 5 65.87 34.79 28.27
C SER A 5 64.69 33.88 27.89
N SER A 6 64.16 34.10 26.68
CA SER A 6 63.79 33.11 25.65
C SER A 6 63.56 31.64 26.05
N ALA A 7 62.37 31.11 25.75
CA ALA A 7 62.10 29.94 24.87
C ALA A 7 60.59 29.57 24.99
N CYS A 8 59.77 29.66 23.93
CA CYS A 8 59.58 28.69 22.83
C CYS A 8 58.70 27.47 23.20
N SER A 9 57.40 27.54 22.85
CA SER A 9 56.45 26.43 22.57
C SER A 9 55.02 26.99 22.63
N ALA A 10 54.02 26.65 21.82
CA ALA A 10 53.86 25.59 20.85
C ALA A 10 52.82 26.01 19.79
N ALA A 11 52.92 25.39 18.63
CA ALA A 11 52.14 25.64 17.42
C ALA A 11 50.62 25.45 17.59
N LEU A 12 49.86 26.43 17.11
CA LEU A 12 48.41 26.38 16.93
C LEU A 12 48.10 25.45 15.74
N ARG A 13 47.70 24.21 16.01
CA ARG A 13 47.06 23.35 14.99
C ARG A 13 45.58 23.72 14.92
N ALA A 14 45.21 24.48 13.90
CA ALA A 14 43.82 24.75 13.56
C ALA A 14 43.17 23.45 13.05
N THR A 15 42.31 22.84 13.86
CA THR A 15 41.41 21.79 13.44
C THR A 15 40.30 22.41 12.59
N CYS A 16 40.43 22.25 11.27
CA CYS A 16 39.35 22.48 10.32
C CYS A 16 38.28 21.40 10.54
N SER A 17 37.40 21.63 11.52
CA SER A 17 36.20 20.81 11.72
C SER A 17 35.22 21.18 10.62
N SER A 18 35.15 20.36 9.58
CA SER A 18 34.18 20.49 8.50
C SER A 18 32.78 20.55 9.09
N ALA A 19 32.11 21.69 8.90
CA ALA A 19 30.70 21.85 9.20
C ALA A 19 29.92 20.87 8.31
N ARG A 20 29.61 19.71 8.87
CA ARG A 20 28.72 18.72 8.27
C ARG A 20 27.32 19.31 8.37
N TRP A 21 26.77 19.74 7.22
CA TRP A 21 25.35 20.05 7.11
C TRP A 21 24.53 18.93 7.74
N PRO A 22 23.45 19.22 8.48
CA PRO A 22 22.55 18.18 8.92
C PRO A 22 22.04 17.45 7.68
N SER A 23 22.47 16.21 7.49
CA SER A 23 21.88 15.34 6.49
C SER A 23 20.39 15.29 6.79
N ALA A 24 19.57 15.67 5.82
CA ALA A 24 18.13 15.43 5.87
C ALA A 24 17.92 13.98 6.36
N PRO A 25 16.96 13.71 7.26
CA PRO A 25 16.61 12.33 7.53
C PRO A 25 16.31 11.71 6.16
N ALA A 26 16.92 10.55 5.90
CA ALA A 26 16.40 9.67 4.88
C ALA A 26 15.03 9.25 5.38
N THR A 27 14.02 10.10 5.15
CA THR A 27 12.65 9.66 5.05
C THR A 27 12.72 8.68 3.89
N GLY A 28 12.94 7.40 4.19
CA GLY A 28 12.37 6.37 3.35
C GLY A 28 10.95 6.84 3.15
N THR A 29 10.59 7.16 1.91
CA THR A 29 9.32 7.76 1.55
C THR A 29 8.27 6.80 2.07
N ASP A 30 7.78 7.04 3.28
CA ASP A 30 6.68 6.27 3.83
C ASP A 30 5.50 6.80 3.02
N MET A 31 5.30 6.14 1.88
CA MET A 31 4.23 6.42 0.93
C MET A 31 2.96 6.52 1.73
N SER A 32 2.18 7.55 1.46
CA SER A 32 1.26 8.04 2.46
C SER A 32 0.30 6.97 2.98
N ALA A 33 0.15 6.88 4.30
CA ALA A 33 -0.85 5.98 4.90
C ALA A 33 -2.29 6.54 4.79
N ALA A 34 -2.55 7.41 3.82
CA ALA A 34 -3.84 8.06 3.65
C ALA A 34 -4.88 7.02 3.20
N ILE A 35 -6.07 7.07 3.78
CA ILE A 35 -7.19 6.21 3.42
C ILE A 35 -8.17 7.05 2.58
N PHE A 36 -8.61 6.49 1.45
CA PHE A 36 -9.59 7.12 0.58
C PHE A 36 -10.90 7.38 1.37
N PRO A 37 -11.46 8.60 1.32
CA PRO A 37 -12.66 8.93 2.09
C PRO A 37 -13.87 8.13 1.62
N LYS A 38 -14.72 7.71 2.55
CA LYS A 38 -16.01 7.11 2.22
C LYS A 38 -16.98 8.20 1.77
N LEU A 39 -17.28 8.22 0.47
CA LEU A 39 -18.18 9.21 -0.14
C LEU A 39 -19.55 8.59 -0.40
N ALA A 40 -20.61 9.39 -0.27
CA ALA A 40 -21.96 8.96 -0.61
C ALA A 40 -22.18 8.93 -2.14
N GLY A 41 -23.18 8.17 -2.58
CA GLY A 41 -23.66 8.19 -3.97
C GLY A 41 -22.81 7.41 -4.97
N LEU A 42 -21.99 6.47 -4.48
CA LEU A 42 -21.33 5.48 -5.34
C LEU A 42 -22.38 4.72 -6.16
N SER A 43 -22.17 4.66 -7.47
CA SER A 43 -23.05 3.97 -8.38
C SER A 43 -22.93 2.46 -8.21
N ALA A 44 -24.04 1.75 -8.38
CA ALA A 44 -24.03 0.29 -8.51
C ALA A 44 -23.22 -0.15 -9.75
N GLU A 45 -23.18 0.68 -10.79
CA GLU A 45 -22.32 0.49 -11.95
C GLU A 45 -20.90 0.93 -11.63
N ARG A 46 -20.10 -0.03 -11.16
CA ARG A 46 -18.66 0.09 -10.98
C ARG A 46 -17.99 -1.03 -11.76
N SER A 47 -16.87 -0.73 -12.42
CA SER A 47 -16.08 -1.76 -13.08
C SER A 47 -14.81 -2.04 -12.31
N ILE A 48 -14.51 -3.33 -12.18
CA ILE A 48 -13.27 -3.85 -11.64
C ILE A 48 -12.65 -4.68 -12.76
N SER A 49 -11.39 -4.41 -13.08
CA SER A 49 -10.67 -5.14 -14.11
C SER A 49 -9.29 -5.55 -13.61
N ALA A 50 -8.95 -6.81 -13.85
CA ALA A 50 -7.62 -7.37 -13.56
C ALA A 50 -6.81 -7.42 -14.85
N ALA A 51 -5.64 -6.79 -14.87
CA ALA A 51 -4.75 -6.76 -16.03
C ALA A 51 -3.40 -7.41 -15.71
N TYR A 52 -3.00 -8.42 -16.48
CA TYR A 52 -1.65 -8.97 -16.46
C TYR A 52 -0.81 -8.35 -17.57
N SER A 53 0.44 -8.00 -17.25
CA SER A 53 1.43 -7.66 -18.27
C SER A 53 2.18 -8.92 -18.68
N THR A 54 2.04 -9.33 -19.94
CA THR A 54 2.71 -10.51 -20.50
C THR A 54 3.34 -10.20 -21.85
N ARG A 55 4.54 -10.71 -22.08
CA ARG A 55 5.17 -10.71 -23.41
C ARG A 55 4.89 -12.05 -24.09
N VAL A 56 4.26 -12.00 -25.25
CA VAL A 56 3.93 -13.20 -26.04
C VAL A 56 4.71 -13.19 -27.33
N HIS A 57 5.58 -14.19 -27.51
CA HIS A 57 6.29 -14.45 -28.75
C HIS A 57 5.60 -15.57 -29.51
N ARG A 58 5.33 -15.34 -30.80
CA ARG A 58 4.69 -16.30 -31.70
C ARG A 58 5.65 -16.62 -32.83
N ALA A 59 6.07 -17.88 -32.90
CA ALA A 59 6.93 -18.35 -33.98
C ALA A 59 6.11 -18.51 -35.27
N VAL A 60 6.78 -18.41 -36.42
CA VAL A 60 6.18 -18.66 -37.74
C VAL A 60 5.65 -20.09 -37.86
N SER A 61 6.24 -21.03 -37.11
CA SER A 61 5.77 -22.43 -37.00
C SER A 61 4.48 -22.60 -36.19
N GLY A 62 3.90 -21.53 -35.65
CA GLY A 62 2.69 -21.57 -34.82
C GLY A 62 2.94 -21.82 -33.34
N ARG A 63 4.19 -22.10 -32.91
CA ARG A 63 4.53 -22.24 -31.49
C ARG A 63 4.39 -20.89 -30.77
N ARG A 64 3.83 -20.91 -29.56
CA ARG A 64 3.66 -19.75 -28.69
C ARG A 64 4.51 -19.91 -27.44
N SER A 65 5.33 -18.91 -27.15
CA SER A 65 6.05 -18.76 -25.89
C SER A 65 5.58 -17.47 -25.21
N ALA A 66 5.43 -17.49 -23.89
CA ALA A 66 4.99 -16.33 -23.13
C ALA A 66 5.82 -16.15 -21.87
N MET A 67 6.02 -14.89 -21.47
CA MET A 67 6.70 -14.50 -20.24
C MET A 67 5.80 -13.52 -19.49
N ALA A 68 5.60 -13.75 -18.20
CA ALA A 68 4.88 -12.83 -17.33
C ALA A 68 5.82 -11.73 -16.83
N GLU A 69 5.45 -10.46 -17.01
CA GLU A 69 6.22 -9.32 -16.48
C GLU A 69 5.79 -8.95 -15.05
N ARG A 70 4.61 -9.40 -14.63
CA ARG A 70 4.10 -9.22 -13.27
C ARG A 70 3.63 -10.55 -12.70
N LEU A 71 3.91 -10.74 -11.42
CA LEU A 71 3.45 -11.92 -10.67
C LEU A 71 1.96 -11.81 -10.31
N PHE A 72 1.53 -10.61 -9.92
CA PHE A 72 0.16 -10.29 -9.54
C PHE A 72 -0.49 -9.35 -10.57
N PRO A 73 -1.82 -9.39 -10.75
CA PRO A 73 -2.51 -8.51 -11.67
C PRO A 73 -2.47 -7.05 -11.18
N VAL A 74 -2.64 -6.12 -12.12
CA VAL A 74 -3.00 -4.74 -11.80
C VAL A 74 -4.51 -4.66 -11.75
N TRP A 75 -5.03 -4.34 -10.58
CA TRP A 75 -6.45 -4.04 -10.43
C TRP A 75 -6.70 -2.60 -10.80
N ARG A 76 -7.66 -2.40 -11.69
CA ARG A 76 -8.19 -1.09 -12.07
C ARG A 76 -9.63 -1.01 -11.63
N PHE A 77 -9.90 -0.02 -10.79
CA PHE A 77 -11.21 0.32 -10.27
C PHE A 77 -11.67 1.59 -10.97
N GLN A 78 -12.82 1.55 -11.63
CA GLN A 78 -13.49 2.75 -12.12
C GLN A 78 -14.68 3.03 -11.23
N LEU A 79 -14.53 4.05 -10.39
CA LEU A 79 -15.56 4.50 -9.48
C LEU A 79 -16.44 5.52 -10.18
N ARG A 80 -17.75 5.32 -10.11
CA ARG A 80 -18.75 6.26 -10.59
C ARG A 80 -19.56 6.76 -9.42
N TYR A 81 -19.78 8.06 -9.34
CA TYR A 81 -20.62 8.68 -8.34
C TYR A 81 -21.80 9.38 -9.02
N ASN A 82 -23.01 8.86 -8.80
CA ASN A 82 -24.25 9.41 -9.36
C ASN A 82 -24.56 10.77 -8.73
N PHE A 83 -24.22 10.94 -7.46
CA PHE A 83 -24.33 12.21 -6.76
C PHE A 83 -23.24 12.33 -5.68
N LEU A 84 -22.77 13.54 -5.46
CA LEU A 84 -21.84 13.95 -4.41
C LEU A 84 -22.37 15.24 -3.81
N ARG A 85 -22.42 15.30 -2.48
CA ARG A 85 -22.81 16.52 -1.75
C ARG A 85 -21.65 17.51 -1.74
N VAL A 86 -21.94 18.78 -1.41
CA VAL A 86 -20.91 19.83 -1.33
C VAL A 86 -19.72 19.44 -0.43
N ALA A 87 -20.00 18.80 0.71
CA ALA A 87 -18.96 18.31 1.62
C ALA A 87 -18.11 17.19 1.00
N ASP A 88 -18.75 16.23 0.32
CA ASP A 88 -18.07 15.10 -0.34
C ASP A 88 -17.19 15.59 -1.50
N VAL A 89 -17.66 16.60 -2.24
CA VAL A 89 -16.89 17.26 -3.30
C VAL A 89 -15.64 17.94 -2.76
N ALA A 90 -15.75 18.63 -1.62
CA ALA A 90 -14.61 19.26 -0.97
C ALA A 90 -13.61 18.22 -0.45
N ALA A 91 -14.10 17.13 0.14
CA ALA A 91 -13.28 16.02 0.61
C ALA A 91 -12.51 15.35 -0.54
N LEU A 92 -13.20 14.99 -1.63
CA LEU A 92 -12.56 14.35 -2.80
C LEU A 92 -11.52 15.27 -3.45
N ARG A 93 -11.83 16.56 -3.63
CA ARG A 93 -10.91 17.53 -4.22
C ARG A 93 -9.71 17.80 -3.33
N GLY A 94 -9.93 17.89 -2.02
CA GLY A 94 -8.87 18.06 -1.04
C GLY A 94 -7.94 16.85 -1.03
N PHE A 95 -8.50 15.65 -1.03
CA PHE A 95 -7.75 14.40 -1.09
C PHE A 95 -6.91 14.30 -2.37
N PHE A 96 -7.52 14.55 -3.54
CA PHE A 96 -6.84 14.52 -4.83
C PHE A 96 -5.65 15.51 -4.90
N ARG A 97 -5.86 16.74 -4.41
CA ARG A 97 -4.79 17.76 -4.35
C ARG A 97 -3.67 17.36 -3.38
N ALA A 98 -4.02 16.75 -2.26
CA ALA A 98 -3.04 16.30 -1.29
C ALA A 98 -2.18 15.14 -1.83
N ARG A 99 -2.69 14.34 -2.77
CA ARG A 99 -1.93 13.29 -3.47
C ARG A 99 -1.21 13.78 -4.74
N GLN A 100 -1.48 15.00 -5.17
CA GLN A 100 -0.93 15.61 -6.40
C GLN A 100 -1.19 14.76 -7.66
N GLY A 101 -2.41 14.22 -7.82
CA GLY A 101 -2.74 13.37 -8.95
C GLY A 101 -2.21 11.94 -8.77
N ALA A 102 -1.49 11.42 -9.76
CA ALA A 102 -0.96 10.05 -9.76
C ALA A 102 0.34 9.87 -8.93
N LEU A 103 0.85 10.94 -8.31
CA LEU A 103 2.16 10.93 -7.65
C LEU A 103 2.21 10.06 -6.38
N ASP A 104 1.27 10.29 -5.44
CA ASP A 104 1.32 9.69 -4.11
C ASP A 104 0.21 8.63 -3.94
N PRO A 105 0.56 7.36 -3.69
CA PRO A 105 -0.42 6.31 -3.51
C PRO A 105 -1.07 6.41 -2.12
N PHE A 106 -2.18 5.70 -1.99
CA PHE A 106 -3.04 5.68 -0.83
C PHE A 106 -3.76 4.33 -0.70
N TYR A 107 -4.48 4.15 0.39
CA TYR A 107 -5.27 2.95 0.63
C TYR A 107 -6.72 3.13 0.21
N PHE A 108 -7.23 2.17 -0.55
CA PHE A 108 -8.62 2.11 -0.97
C PHE A 108 -9.27 0.85 -0.42
N ARG A 109 -10.45 1.00 0.17
CA ARG A 109 -11.28 -0.13 0.61
C ARG A 109 -12.38 -0.35 -0.41
N ASP A 110 -12.41 -1.53 -1.02
CA ASP A 110 -13.56 -1.93 -1.82
C ASP A 110 -14.74 -2.31 -0.91
N GLU A 111 -15.97 -2.03 -1.32
CA GLU A 111 -17.14 -2.36 -0.48
C GLU A 111 -17.51 -3.85 -0.53
N THR A 112 -17.15 -4.57 -1.61
CA THR A 112 -17.53 -5.97 -1.78
C THR A 112 -16.43 -6.96 -1.44
N ASN A 113 -15.20 -6.65 -1.82
CA ASN A 113 -14.06 -7.55 -1.66
C ASN A 113 -12.99 -6.85 -0.83
N HIS A 114 -13.14 -6.93 0.49
CA HIS A 114 -12.21 -6.29 1.43
C HIS A 114 -12.04 -7.10 2.71
N ALA A 115 -12.58 -8.33 2.76
CA ALA A 115 -12.57 -9.13 3.96
C ALA A 115 -12.31 -10.59 3.61
N VAL A 116 -11.54 -11.25 4.46
CA VAL A 116 -11.27 -12.68 4.36
C VAL A 116 -11.61 -13.37 5.67
N ILE A 117 -11.99 -14.64 5.56
CA ILE A 117 -12.32 -15.50 6.69
C ILE A 117 -11.46 -16.75 6.57
N ALA A 118 -10.69 -17.03 7.62
CA ALA A 118 -9.79 -18.18 7.72
C ALA A 118 -8.91 -18.41 6.48
N GLN A 119 -8.39 -17.33 5.89
CA GLN A 119 -7.56 -17.38 4.71
C GLN A 119 -6.20 -17.97 5.06
N THR A 120 -5.85 -19.09 4.44
CA THR A 120 -4.54 -19.72 4.63
C THR A 120 -3.45 -18.90 3.96
N VAL A 121 -2.37 -18.64 4.69
CA VAL A 121 -1.22 -17.86 4.24
C VAL A 121 0.01 -18.74 4.03
N GLY A 122 0.15 -19.78 4.85
CA GLY A 122 1.28 -20.69 4.74
C GLY A 122 1.25 -21.80 5.78
N LEU A 123 2.29 -22.62 5.73
CA LEU A 123 2.55 -23.68 6.71
C LEU A 123 3.66 -23.24 7.65
N GLY A 124 3.51 -23.55 8.93
CA GLY A 124 4.51 -23.33 9.95
C GLY A 124 5.76 -24.16 9.70
N ALA A 125 6.91 -23.53 9.89
CA ALA A 125 8.23 -24.16 9.88
C ALA A 125 9.00 -23.71 11.13
N PRO A 126 9.97 -24.50 11.62
CA PRO A 126 10.73 -24.13 12.82
C PRO A 126 11.46 -22.79 12.59
N GLY A 127 11.20 -21.80 13.46
CA GLY A 127 11.76 -20.46 13.39
C GLY A 127 11.07 -19.51 12.38
N LEU A 128 10.07 -19.96 11.62
CA LEU A 128 9.31 -19.11 10.71
C LEU A 128 8.10 -18.52 11.43
N ARG A 129 8.17 -17.22 11.72
CA ARG A 129 7.11 -16.47 12.43
C ARG A 129 6.39 -15.44 11.58
N THR A 130 7.02 -15.01 10.48
CA THR A 130 6.49 -13.95 9.61
C THR A 130 5.92 -14.55 8.34
N PHE A 131 4.67 -14.22 8.05
CA PHE A 131 3.92 -14.68 6.90
C PHE A 131 3.36 -13.47 6.14
N PRO A 132 3.51 -13.42 4.80
CA PRO A 132 3.04 -12.28 4.04
C PRO A 132 1.54 -12.44 3.74
N LEU A 133 0.73 -11.43 4.05
CA LEU A 133 -0.71 -11.50 3.92
C LEU A 133 -1.15 -11.60 2.47
N VAL A 134 -2.11 -12.48 2.26
CA VAL A 134 -2.71 -12.77 0.95
C VAL A 134 -4.20 -12.95 1.12
N TYR A 135 -4.94 -12.72 0.04
CA TYR A 135 -6.33 -13.12 -0.09
C TYR A 135 -6.47 -14.04 -1.30
N ASN A 136 -7.47 -14.93 -1.25
CA ASN A 136 -7.81 -15.80 -2.36
C ASN A 136 -9.15 -15.38 -2.94
N GLU A 137 -9.19 -15.25 -4.27
CA GLU A 137 -10.42 -15.01 -5.01
C GLU A 137 -10.55 -16.08 -6.10
N GLY A 138 -11.52 -16.98 -5.96
CA GLY A 138 -11.84 -18.00 -6.96
C GLY A 138 -10.70 -19.00 -7.26
N GLY A 139 -9.76 -19.18 -6.33
CA GLY A 139 -8.59 -20.06 -6.49
C GLY A 139 -7.31 -19.31 -6.87
N ALA A 140 -7.39 -18.04 -7.25
CA ALA A 140 -6.21 -17.20 -7.49
C ALA A 140 -5.82 -16.47 -6.21
N VAL A 141 -4.53 -16.46 -5.89
CA VAL A 141 -3.98 -15.77 -4.71
C VAL A 141 -3.44 -14.41 -5.13
N ASP A 142 -3.83 -13.38 -4.38
CA ASP A 142 -3.30 -12.03 -4.53
C ASP A 142 -2.86 -11.44 -3.18
N ARG A 143 -2.11 -10.35 -3.23
CA ARG A 143 -1.52 -9.68 -2.07
C ARG A 143 -2.48 -8.69 -1.43
N VAL A 144 -2.44 -8.65 -0.11
CA VAL A 144 -3.06 -7.59 0.67
C VAL A 144 -2.18 -6.33 0.61
N GLY A 145 -2.80 -5.16 0.39
CA GLY A 145 -2.09 -3.88 0.39
C GLY A 145 -1.82 -3.35 1.80
N ALA A 146 -2.84 -3.33 2.66
CA ALA A 146 -2.71 -3.08 4.09
C ALA A 146 -3.83 -3.75 4.90
N VAL A 147 -3.57 -4.12 6.15
CA VAL A 147 -4.61 -4.60 7.07
C VAL A 147 -5.47 -3.44 7.57
N ASP A 148 -6.79 -3.63 7.58
CA ASP A 148 -7.72 -2.67 8.16
C ASP A 148 -7.90 -2.92 9.67
N THR A 149 -7.34 -2.03 10.46
CA THR A 149 -7.47 -2.02 11.93
C THR A 149 -8.55 -1.06 12.44
N THR A 150 -9.23 -0.33 11.56
CA THR A 150 -10.28 0.63 11.95
C THR A 150 -11.62 -0.04 12.27
N GLY A 151 -11.81 -1.26 11.77
CA GLY A 151 -13.01 -2.07 11.98
C GLY A 151 -12.82 -3.19 13.01
N ALA A 152 -13.27 -4.39 12.66
CA ALA A 152 -13.02 -5.58 13.48
C ALA A 152 -11.52 -5.89 13.51
N ALA A 153 -11.00 -6.16 14.72
CA ALA A 153 -9.60 -6.51 14.87
C ALA A 153 -9.26 -7.79 14.07
N PRO A 154 -8.15 -7.79 13.31
CA PRO A 154 -7.71 -8.97 12.58
C PRO A 154 -7.31 -10.09 13.56
N ILE A 155 -7.58 -11.34 13.17
CA ILE A 155 -7.36 -12.53 13.98
C ILE A 155 -6.44 -13.48 13.22
N ALA A 156 -5.36 -13.90 13.85
CA ALA A 156 -4.49 -14.96 13.34
C ALA A 156 -5.01 -16.31 13.86
N LEU A 157 -5.03 -17.32 13.00
CA LEU A 157 -5.45 -18.67 13.33
C LEU A 157 -4.31 -19.65 13.03
N VAL A 158 -4.02 -20.53 13.98
CA VAL A 158 -3.12 -21.68 13.77
C VAL A 158 -3.96 -22.94 13.94
N ASN A 159 -4.03 -23.78 12.91
CA ASN A 159 -4.90 -24.96 12.86
C ASN A 159 -6.37 -24.66 13.23
N GLY A 160 -6.86 -23.48 12.85
CA GLY A 160 -8.23 -23.04 13.11
C GLY A 160 -8.50 -22.46 14.50
N SER A 161 -7.51 -22.42 15.39
CA SER A 161 -7.64 -21.77 16.71
C SER A 161 -6.99 -20.38 16.71
N PRO A 162 -7.62 -19.36 17.34
CA PRO A 162 -7.06 -18.02 17.39
C PRO A 162 -5.78 -17.98 18.25
N VAL A 163 -4.76 -17.28 17.77
CA VAL A 163 -3.46 -17.11 18.44
C VAL A 163 -3.07 -15.64 18.49
N ALA A 164 -2.32 -15.25 19.52
CA ALA A 164 -1.74 -13.91 19.62
C ALA A 164 -0.71 -13.68 18.51
N ALA A 165 -0.89 -12.57 17.80
CA ALA A 165 -0.03 -12.19 16.69
C ALA A 165 -0.07 -10.69 16.48
N THR A 166 1.01 -10.17 15.89
CA THR A 166 1.12 -8.78 15.48
C THR A 166 0.89 -8.67 13.97
N PHE A 167 -0.05 -7.83 13.58
CA PHE A 167 -0.30 -7.49 12.18
C PHE A 167 0.48 -6.23 11.82
N GLY A 168 1.41 -6.35 10.87
CA GLY A 168 2.01 -5.22 10.18
C GLY A 168 1.09 -4.72 9.06
N ARG A 169 1.65 -3.93 8.14
CA ARG A 169 0.92 -3.43 6.95
C ARG A 169 0.42 -4.60 6.10
N ASP A 170 1.33 -5.43 5.62
CA ASP A 170 1.08 -6.54 4.69
C ASP A 170 1.63 -7.87 5.22
N THR A 171 2.04 -7.91 6.49
CA THR A 171 2.67 -9.06 7.12
C THR A 171 1.97 -9.44 8.43
N LEU A 172 1.90 -10.74 8.67
CA LEU A 172 1.47 -11.35 9.92
C LEU A 172 2.71 -11.90 10.63
N THR A 173 2.94 -11.49 11.87
CA THR A 173 4.02 -12.03 12.70
C THR A 173 3.43 -12.69 13.93
N LEU A 174 3.64 -13.99 14.08
CA LEU A 174 3.18 -14.76 15.24
C LEU A 174 4.12 -14.54 16.44
N ASP A 175 3.56 -14.45 17.65
CA ASP A 175 4.35 -14.28 18.87
C ASP A 175 5.16 -15.55 19.21
N ALA A 176 4.60 -16.71 18.86
CA ALA A 176 5.22 -18.02 19.00
C ALA A 176 5.29 -18.74 17.64
N ASP A 177 6.26 -19.65 17.50
CA ASP A 177 6.36 -20.49 16.30
C ASP A 177 5.09 -21.34 16.13
N ALA A 178 4.53 -21.38 14.92
CA ALA A 178 3.32 -22.14 14.62
C ALA A 178 3.48 -23.65 14.82
N GLY A 179 4.72 -24.15 14.89
CA GLY A 179 5.05 -25.57 14.85
C GLY A 179 5.11 -26.11 13.42
N THR A 180 5.90 -27.15 13.22
CA THR A 180 6.12 -27.74 11.89
C THR A 180 4.81 -28.30 11.31
N GLY A 181 4.43 -27.82 10.13
CA GLY A 181 3.26 -28.30 9.39
C GLY A 181 1.92 -27.73 9.87
N ALA A 182 1.90 -26.83 10.85
CA ALA A 182 0.66 -26.18 11.27
C ALA A 182 0.19 -25.17 10.22
N THR A 183 -1.11 -25.16 9.92
CA THR A 183 -1.68 -24.23 8.95
C THR A 183 -1.87 -22.87 9.60
N VAL A 184 -1.20 -21.85 9.06
CA VAL A 184 -1.36 -20.46 9.47
C VAL A 184 -2.38 -19.79 8.56
N ALA A 185 -3.44 -19.30 9.17
CA ALA A 185 -4.51 -18.57 8.50
C ALA A 185 -4.78 -17.24 9.20
N TRP A 186 -5.50 -16.34 8.52
CA TRP A 186 -5.91 -15.07 9.11
C TRP A 186 -7.34 -14.73 8.70
N THR A 187 -8.00 -13.94 9.55
CA THR A 187 -9.33 -13.38 9.32
C THR A 187 -9.23 -11.89 9.57
N GLY A 188 -9.79 -11.08 8.68
CA GLY A 188 -9.75 -9.64 8.84
C GLY A 188 -10.20 -8.90 7.61
N SER A 189 -10.22 -7.58 7.72
CA SER A 189 -10.44 -6.69 6.59
C SER A 189 -9.12 -6.10 6.08
N PHE A 190 -9.10 -5.70 4.82
CA PHE A 190 -7.91 -5.16 4.17
C PHE A 190 -8.23 -4.02 3.21
N PHE A 191 -7.17 -3.28 2.87
CA PHE A 191 -7.14 -2.24 1.86
C PHE A 191 -6.29 -2.65 0.66
N TYR A 192 -6.64 -2.12 -0.50
CA TYR A 192 -5.81 -2.11 -1.69
C TYR A 192 -4.87 -0.92 -1.64
N HIS A 193 -3.61 -1.14 -2.01
CA HIS A 193 -2.65 -0.05 -2.20
C HIS A 193 -2.74 0.45 -3.64
N VAL A 194 -3.17 1.70 -3.81
CA VAL A 194 -3.58 2.24 -5.10
C VAL A 194 -3.09 3.66 -5.31
N ALA A 195 -3.09 4.12 -6.56
CA ALA A 195 -2.93 5.53 -6.91
C ALA A 195 -4.01 5.94 -7.92
N PHE A 196 -4.20 7.24 -8.09
CA PHE A 196 -5.00 7.75 -9.20
C PHE A 196 -4.33 7.38 -10.52
N ALA A 197 -5.10 6.94 -11.50
CA ALA A 197 -4.57 6.61 -12.82
C ALA A 197 -4.31 7.86 -13.68
N ASP A 198 -5.01 8.97 -13.36
CA ASP A 198 -4.98 10.21 -14.11
C ASP A 198 -4.60 11.39 -13.20
N ASP A 199 -3.89 12.38 -13.77
CA ASP A 199 -3.48 13.62 -13.09
C ASP A 199 -4.57 14.72 -13.09
N SER A 200 -5.73 14.43 -13.68
CA SER A 200 -6.88 15.32 -13.74
C SER A 200 -8.10 14.74 -13.02
N LEU A 201 -8.79 15.57 -12.24
CA LEU A 201 -10.06 15.23 -11.60
C LEU A 201 -11.20 16.06 -12.21
N ASP A 202 -12.04 15.41 -13.00
CA ASP A 202 -13.21 16.04 -13.61
C ASP A 202 -14.48 15.79 -12.77
N LEU A 203 -15.07 16.88 -12.29
CA LEU A 203 -16.32 16.88 -11.54
C LEU A 203 -17.40 17.56 -12.36
N LYS A 204 -18.49 16.86 -12.66
CA LYS A 204 -19.63 17.44 -13.38
C LYS A 204 -20.64 17.95 -12.36
N ARG A 205 -21.17 19.16 -12.57
CA ARG A 205 -22.23 19.68 -11.71
C ARG A 205 -23.57 19.21 -12.25
N LEU A 206 -24.29 18.41 -11.47
CA LEU A 206 -25.59 17.86 -11.84
C LEU A 206 -26.70 18.86 -11.53
N MET A 207 -26.69 19.45 -10.33
CA MET A 207 -27.62 20.50 -9.88
C MET A 207 -26.94 21.46 -8.91
N TYR A 208 -27.64 22.50 -8.44
CA TYR A 208 -27.14 23.33 -7.34
C TYR A 208 -26.87 22.42 -6.13
N GLN A 209 -25.65 22.47 -5.59
CA GLN A 209 -25.14 21.64 -4.46
C GLN A 209 -24.87 20.15 -4.74
N LEU A 210 -25.13 19.64 -5.95
CA LEU A 210 -24.89 18.24 -6.30
C LEU A 210 -23.95 18.13 -7.50
N ALA A 211 -22.91 17.30 -7.36
CA ALA A 211 -21.99 16.95 -8.43
C ALA A 211 -22.02 15.45 -8.72
N SER A 212 -21.55 15.04 -9.88
CA SER A 212 -21.35 13.64 -10.27
C SER A 212 -19.92 13.45 -10.80
N VAL A 213 -19.49 12.19 -10.79
CA VAL A 213 -18.20 11.75 -11.33
C VAL A 213 -18.42 10.48 -12.13
N ASP A 214 -18.19 10.52 -13.43
CA ASP A 214 -18.58 9.42 -14.33
C ASP A 214 -17.49 8.36 -14.51
N GLY A 215 -16.31 8.55 -13.92
CA GLY A 215 -15.20 7.61 -14.04
C GLY A 215 -13.94 8.10 -13.35
N LEU A 216 -13.88 7.94 -12.03
CA LEU A 216 -12.64 8.09 -11.27
C LEU A 216 -11.86 6.78 -11.36
N SER A 217 -10.77 6.79 -12.12
CA SER A 217 -9.92 5.63 -12.34
C SER A 217 -8.82 5.56 -11.30
N ILE A 218 -8.74 4.42 -10.62
CA ILE A 218 -7.75 4.12 -9.59
C ILE A 218 -7.12 2.77 -9.93
N GLU A 219 -5.80 2.65 -9.80
CA GLU A 219 -5.10 1.40 -10.07
C GLU A 219 -4.16 0.99 -8.96
N THR A 220 -3.99 -0.32 -8.77
CA THR A 220 -3.09 -0.85 -7.75
C THR A 220 -1.64 -0.61 -8.12
N VAL A 221 -0.89 -0.07 -7.16
CA VAL A 221 0.55 0.18 -7.30
C VAL A 221 1.30 -0.89 -6.55
N ASN A 222 2.38 -1.38 -7.18
CA ASN A 222 3.21 -2.40 -6.58
C ASN A 222 3.83 -1.85 -5.28
N GLN A 223 3.78 -2.65 -4.23
CA GLN A 223 4.12 -2.23 -2.87
C GLN A 223 5.60 -2.35 -2.52
N PHE A 224 6.44 -2.71 -3.49
CA PHE A 224 7.89 -2.82 -3.29
C PHE A 224 8.53 -1.47 -3.63
N SER A 225 8.81 -0.66 -2.60
CA SER A 225 9.80 0.43 -2.64
C SER A 225 10.86 0.18 -1.58
#